data_AF-A0AAX3AGJ4-F1
#
_entry.id   AF-A0AAX3AGJ4-F1
#
_cell.length_a   1.000
_cell.length_b   1.000
_cell.length_c   1.000
_cell.angle_alpha   90.00
_cell.angle_beta   90.00
_cell.angle_gamma   90.00
#
_symmetry.space_group_name_H-M   'P 1'
#
loop_
_entity.id
_entity.type
_entity.pdbx_description
1 polymer ?
#
loop_
_entity_poly.entity_id
_entity_poly.type
_entity_poly.pdbx_seq_one_letter_code
_entity_poly.pdbx_strand_id
1 'polypeptide(L)'
;MPDRTDFSTIVFDVNETLLDIATLEPFFVRVFGNAAVLREWFPELILYSQTVTLSGLYVPFGDLAGGVSSLCMVACHIWDTIGAQSVGCRGAFIARPHNSILHVPGVPEPDFTSHDLAKLADQIIQAQKLAG
;
A
#
# COMPACT_ATOMS: atom_id res chain seq x y z
N MET A 1 -31.35 -8.02 -33.54
CA MET A 1 -30.19 -7.55 -32.77
C MET A 1 -29.23 -6.88 -33.75
N PRO A 2 -28.70 -5.67 -33.50
CA PRO A 2 -27.76 -5.05 -34.43
C PRO A 2 -26.39 -5.74 -34.34
N ASP A 3 -25.75 -5.87 -35.50
CA ASP A 3 -24.39 -6.37 -35.71
C ASP A 3 -23.36 -5.44 -35.05
N ARG A 4 -22.39 -6.01 -34.31
CA ARG A 4 -21.50 -5.28 -33.40
C ARG A 4 -20.03 -5.59 -33.73
N THR A 5 -19.60 -5.27 -34.95
CA THR A 5 -18.26 -5.60 -35.47
C THR A 5 -17.44 -4.41 -35.98
N ASP A 6 -17.65 -3.20 -35.47
CA ASP A 6 -16.69 -2.09 -35.66
C ASP A 6 -16.10 -1.66 -34.31
N PHE A 7 -14.94 -2.21 -33.96
CA PHE A 7 -14.12 -1.73 -32.85
C PHE A 7 -13.03 -0.81 -33.41
N SER A 8 -13.09 0.49 -33.10
CA SER A 8 -12.12 1.49 -33.58
C SER A 8 -10.93 1.72 -32.63
N THR A 9 -10.97 1.15 -31.42
CA THR A 9 -9.94 1.32 -30.39
C THR A 9 -9.66 -0.01 -29.71
N ILE A 10 -8.39 -0.39 -29.65
CA ILE A 10 -7.90 -1.57 -28.93
C ILE A 10 -7.07 -1.08 -27.76
N VAL A 11 -7.41 -1.52 -26.55
CA VAL A 11 -6.66 -1.22 -25.33
C VAL A 11 -5.93 -2.49 -24.93
N PHE A 12 -4.61 -2.39 -24.74
CA PHE A 12 -3.79 -3.48 -24.25
C PHE A 12 -3.44 -3.23 -22.79
N ASP A 13 -3.59 -4.27 -21.99
CA ASP A 13 -2.95 -4.31 -20.67
C ASP A 13 -1.44 -4.45 -20.86
N VAL A 14 -0.66 -3.72 -20.06
CA VAL A 14 0.79 -3.58 -20.23
C VAL A 14 1.53 -4.56 -19.33
N ASN A 15 1.29 -4.52 -18.02
CA ASN A 15 2.07 -5.31 -17.07
C ASN A 15 1.59 -6.77 -17.07
N GLU A 16 2.53 -7.71 -16.95
CA GLU A 16 2.29 -9.16 -17.04
C GLU A 16 1.77 -9.69 -18.39
N THR A 17 1.15 -8.83 -19.21
CA THR A 17 0.65 -9.15 -20.56
C THR A 17 1.65 -8.79 -21.65
N LEU A 18 2.12 -7.54 -21.71
CA LEU A 18 3.12 -7.08 -22.69
C LEU A 18 4.53 -6.97 -22.09
N LEU A 19 4.63 -6.63 -20.80
CA LEU A 19 5.89 -6.53 -20.06
C LEU A 19 6.04 -7.71 -19.12
N ASP A 20 7.12 -8.48 -19.33
CA ASP A 20 7.51 -9.54 -18.42
C ASP A 20 8.17 -8.97 -17.17
N ILE A 21 7.39 -8.92 -16.08
CA ILE A 21 7.85 -8.42 -14.79
C ILE A 21 8.86 -9.36 -14.12
N ALA A 22 8.97 -10.63 -14.55
CA ALA A 22 9.94 -11.58 -13.98
C ALA A 22 11.39 -11.12 -14.19
N THR A 23 11.63 -10.20 -15.13
CA THR A 23 12.91 -9.49 -15.29
C THR A 23 13.39 -8.77 -14.02
N LEU A 24 12.48 -8.46 -13.08
CA LEU A 24 12.80 -7.86 -11.79
C LEU A 24 13.18 -8.89 -10.70
N GLU A 25 12.96 -10.19 -10.90
CA GLU A 25 13.25 -11.22 -9.89
C GLU A 25 14.68 -11.16 -9.32
N PRO A 26 15.76 -10.93 -10.11
CA PRO A 26 17.11 -10.82 -9.57
C PRO A 26 17.28 -9.65 -8.59
N PHE A 27 16.51 -8.58 -8.73
CA PHE A 27 16.48 -7.48 -7.76
C PHE A 27 15.89 -7.96 -6.43
N PHE A 28 14.75 -8.67 -6.48
CA PHE A 28 14.07 -9.17 -5.29
C PHE A 28 14.87 -10.27 -4.58
N VAL A 29 15.57 -11.13 -5.31
CA VAL A 29 16.54 -12.08 -4.73
C VAL A 29 17.66 -11.34 -4.01
N ARG A 30 18.21 -10.29 -4.60
CA ARG A 30 19.30 -9.53 -3.97
C ARG A 30 18.87 -8.83 -2.69
N VAL A 31 17.66 -8.27 -2.65
CA VAL A 31 17.18 -7.46 -1.51
C VAL A 31 16.55 -8.32 -0.43
N PHE A 32 15.75 -9.32 -0.80
CA PHE A 32 14.93 -10.10 0.12
C PHE A 32 15.33 -11.58 0.21
N GLY A 33 16.27 -12.04 -0.64
CA GLY A 33 16.65 -13.46 -0.72
C GLY A 33 15.61 -14.36 -1.40
N ASN A 34 14.51 -13.80 -1.90
CA ASN A 34 13.39 -14.57 -2.44
C ASN A 34 12.73 -13.84 -3.63
N ALA A 35 12.75 -14.48 -4.81
CA ALA A 35 12.11 -13.97 -6.03
C ALA A 35 10.57 -13.93 -5.93
N ALA A 36 9.96 -14.82 -5.15
CA ALA A 36 8.51 -14.93 -5.04
C ALA A 36 7.85 -13.65 -4.48
N VAL A 37 8.60 -12.85 -3.72
CA VAL A 37 8.15 -11.55 -3.17
C VAL A 37 7.68 -10.60 -4.28
N LEU A 38 8.24 -10.67 -5.50
CA LEU A 38 7.78 -9.89 -6.64
C LEU A 38 6.28 -10.10 -6.93
N ARG A 39 5.82 -11.35 -6.81
CA ARG A 39 4.43 -11.76 -7.10
C ARG A 39 3.45 -11.33 -6.01
N GLU A 40 3.94 -11.04 -4.82
CA GLU A 40 3.14 -10.49 -3.71
C GLU A 40 3.13 -8.96 -3.77
N TRP A 41 4.29 -8.35 -3.98
CA TRP A 41 4.47 -6.91 -4.03
C TRP A 41 3.75 -6.24 -5.21
N PHE A 42 3.80 -6.82 -6.41
CA PHE A 42 3.30 -6.15 -7.61
C PHE A 42 1.77 -5.95 -7.61
N PRO A 43 0.94 -6.96 -7.27
CA PRO A 43 -0.50 -6.76 -7.10
C PRO A 43 -0.83 -5.73 -6.02
N GLU A 44 -0.06 -5.68 -4.93
CA GLU A 44 -0.25 -4.71 -3.85
C GLU A 44 0.03 -3.28 -4.33
N LEU A 45 1.10 -3.09 -5.10
CA LEU A 45 1.43 -1.81 -5.74
C LEU A 45 0.29 -1.31 -6.66
N ILE A 46 -0.28 -2.21 -7.47
CA ILE A 46 -1.42 -1.87 -8.34
C ILE A 46 -2.64 -1.49 -7.49
N LEU A 47 -2.97 -2.28 -6.46
CA LEU A 47 -4.08 -2.00 -5.56
C LEU A 47 -3.96 -0.62 -4.92
N TYR A 48 -2.78 -0.28 -4.36
CA TYR A 48 -2.56 1.03 -3.76
C TYR A 48 -2.64 2.17 -4.79
N SER A 49 -2.10 1.99 -5.99
CA SER A 49 -2.21 3.00 -7.05
C SER A 49 -3.68 3.33 -7.37
N GLN A 50 -4.54 2.31 -7.36
CA GLN A 50 -5.98 2.46 -7.58
C GLN A 50 -6.67 3.11 -6.37
N THR A 51 -6.37 2.67 -5.14
CA THR A 51 -6.96 3.22 -3.91
C THR A 51 -6.63 4.70 -3.73
N VAL A 52 -5.37 5.08 -3.95
CA VAL A 52 -4.92 6.48 -3.85
C VAL A 52 -5.66 7.32 -4.90
N THR A 53 -5.70 6.86 -6.15
CA THR A 53 -6.43 7.52 -7.24
C THR A 53 -7.92 7.70 -6.92
N LEU A 54 -8.58 6.65 -6.42
CA LEU A 54 -10.00 6.70 -6.05
C LEU A 54 -10.29 7.61 -4.83
N SER A 55 -9.31 7.77 -3.95
CA SER A 55 -9.40 8.67 -2.79
C SER A 55 -9.19 10.15 -3.16
N GLY A 56 -9.04 10.46 -4.47
CA GLY A 56 -8.77 11.80 -4.96
C GLY A 56 -7.32 12.26 -4.76
N LEU A 57 -6.42 11.34 -4.43
CA LEU A 57 -5.01 11.58 -4.25
C LEU A 57 -4.25 11.03 -5.47
N TYR A 58 -3.19 11.70 -5.89
CA TYR A 58 -2.31 11.19 -6.95
C TYR A 58 -0.88 11.10 -6.41
N VAL A 59 -0.27 9.93 -6.59
CA VAL A 59 1.13 9.69 -6.26
C VAL A 59 1.77 8.98 -7.47
N PRO A 60 2.95 9.42 -7.93
CA PRO A 60 3.65 8.74 -9.02
C PRO A 60 3.89 7.26 -8.72
N PHE A 61 3.68 6.41 -9.72
CA PHE A 61 3.78 4.95 -9.58
C PHE A 61 5.16 4.48 -9.08
N GLY A 62 6.25 5.15 -9.51
CA GLY A 62 7.61 4.85 -9.06
C GLY A 62 7.86 5.15 -7.58
N ASP A 63 7.18 6.15 -7.02
CA ASP A 63 7.29 6.51 -5.61
C ASP A 63 6.56 5.49 -4.72
N LEU A 64 5.41 5.00 -5.19
CA LEU A 64 4.71 3.87 -4.56
C LEU A 64 5.55 2.58 -4.62
N ALA A 65 6.27 2.36 -5.73
CA ALA A 65 7.07 1.17 -5.98
C ALA A 65 8.32 1.07 -5.08
N GLY A 66 9.01 2.19 -4.81
CA GLY A 66 10.20 2.23 -3.93
C GLY A 66 9.89 2.23 -2.43
N GLY A 67 8.61 2.24 -2.08
CA GLY A 67 8.17 2.95 -0.88
C GLY A 67 7.60 2.12 0.24
N VAL A 68 7.83 0.80 0.35
CA VAL A 68 7.21 0.00 1.43
C VAL A 68 7.57 0.57 2.83
N SER A 69 8.80 1.05 3.02
CA SER A 69 9.22 1.78 4.23
C SER A 69 8.67 3.20 4.37
N SER A 70 8.13 3.77 3.29
CA SER A 70 7.39 5.04 3.27
C SER A 70 5.87 4.86 3.37
N LEU A 71 5.38 3.61 3.42
CA LEU A 71 3.97 3.30 3.56
C LEU A 71 3.52 3.44 5.02
N CYS A 72 2.23 3.76 5.20
CA CYS A 72 1.56 3.76 6.48
C CYS A 72 0.30 2.90 6.41
N MET A 73 0.26 1.79 7.15
CA MET A 73 -0.91 0.90 7.24
C MET A 73 -1.95 1.51 8.18
N VAL A 74 -3.14 1.82 7.66
CA VAL A 74 -4.27 2.36 8.45
C VAL A 74 -5.29 1.26 8.72
N ALA A 75 -5.47 0.84 9.97
CA ALA A 75 -6.40 -0.25 10.31
C ALA A 75 -7.09 -0.06 11.68
N CYS A 76 -8.23 -0.72 11.89
CA CYS A 76 -8.85 -0.84 13.21
C CYS A 76 -8.47 -2.13 13.93
N HIS A 77 -7.78 -3.06 13.27
CA HIS A 77 -7.24 -4.24 13.91
C HIS A 77 -5.76 -4.03 14.21
N ILE A 78 -5.38 -4.24 15.47
CA ILE A 78 -4.00 -3.99 15.90
C ILE A 78 -3.00 -4.96 15.26
N TRP A 79 -3.43 -6.17 14.90
CA TRP A 79 -2.57 -7.16 14.25
C TRP A 79 -2.17 -6.76 12.83
N ASP A 80 -3.00 -5.98 12.11
CA ASP A 80 -2.64 -5.41 10.81
C ASP A 80 -1.50 -4.39 10.94
N THR A 81 -1.60 -3.47 11.91
CA THR A 81 -0.57 -2.44 12.12
C THR A 81 0.74 -3.04 12.63
N ILE A 82 0.67 -4.05 13.51
CA ILE A 82 1.87 -4.77 13.98
C ILE A 82 2.56 -5.48 12.81
N GLY A 83 1.78 -6.17 11.95
CA GLY A 83 2.31 -6.86 10.78
C GLY A 83 3.04 -5.89 9.84
N ALA A 84 2.43 -4.77 9.50
CA ALA A 84 3.04 -3.75 8.66
C ALA A 84 4.30 -3.12 9.29
N GLN A 85 4.27 -2.81 10.59
CA GLN A 85 5.43 -2.25 11.30
C GLN A 85 6.60 -3.24 11.41
N SER A 86 6.33 -4.54 11.41
CA SER A 86 7.38 -5.57 11.43
C SER A 86 8.24 -5.60 10.16
N VAL A 87 7.70 -5.11 9.03
CA VAL A 87 8.41 -5.00 7.74
C VAL A 87 8.89 -3.57 7.45
N GLY A 88 8.84 -2.68 8.45
CA GLY A 88 9.37 -1.32 8.35
C GLY A 88 8.39 -0.27 7.81
N CYS A 89 7.11 -0.60 7.64
CA CYS A 89 6.07 0.40 7.38
C CYS A 89 5.75 1.19 8.66
N ARG A 90 5.09 2.34 8.51
CA ARG A 90 4.41 3.02 9.62
C ARG A 90 3.04 2.39 9.88
N GLY A 91 2.52 2.51 11.09
CA GLY A 91 1.19 2.03 11.49
C GLY A 91 0.28 3.15 11.98
N ALA A 92 -0.97 3.18 11.55
CA ALA A 92 -1.99 4.12 11.99
C ALA A 92 -3.24 3.36 12.43
N PHE A 93 -3.63 3.51 13.69
CA PHE A 93 -4.78 2.82 14.25
C PHE A 93 -6.01 3.71 14.32
N ILE A 94 -7.12 3.28 13.72
CA ILE A 94 -8.43 3.90 13.90
C ILE A 94 -9.29 3.09 14.86
N ALA A 95 -9.59 3.65 16.03
CA ALA A 95 -10.46 3.02 17.01
C ALA A 95 -11.88 2.90 16.45
N ARG A 96 -12.41 1.67 16.47
CA ARG A 96 -13.79 1.32 16.14
C ARG A 96 -14.41 0.59 17.31
N PRO A 97 -15.75 0.55 17.45
CA PRO A 97 -16.39 -0.21 18.51
C PRO A 97 -15.87 -1.66 18.53
N HIS A 98 -15.45 -2.13 19.70
CA HIS A 98 -14.87 -3.46 19.94
C HIS A 98 -13.44 -3.69 19.42
N ASN A 99 -12.76 -2.63 18.96
CA ASN A 99 -11.36 -2.67 18.59
C ASN A 99 -10.53 -1.80 19.53
N SER A 100 -9.52 -2.38 20.17
CA SER A 100 -8.62 -1.70 21.10
C SER A 100 -7.17 -1.96 20.74
N ILE A 101 -6.31 -1.02 21.13
CA ILE A 101 -4.86 -1.19 21.04
C ILE A 101 -4.43 -2.24 22.06
N LEU A 102 -3.49 -3.09 21.65
CA LEU A 102 -2.84 -4.07 22.50
C LEU A 102 -1.55 -3.46 23.05
N HIS A 103 -1.50 -3.19 24.35
CA HIS A 103 -0.29 -2.68 25.02
C HIS A 103 0.47 -3.84 25.66
N VAL A 104 1.51 -4.32 24.96
CA VAL A 104 2.35 -5.43 25.42
C VAL A 104 3.83 -5.06 25.21
N PRO A 105 4.71 -5.27 26.21
CA PRO A 105 6.14 -5.01 26.05
C PRO A 105 6.73 -5.76 24.86
N GLY A 106 7.49 -5.06 24.01
CA GLY A 106 8.14 -5.64 22.82
C GLY A 106 7.27 -5.72 21.57
N VAL A 107 6.00 -5.30 21.65
CA VAL A 107 5.12 -5.14 20.48
C VAL A 107 5.15 -3.68 20.02
N PRO A 108 5.33 -3.38 18.73
CA PRO A 108 5.32 -2.00 18.24
C PRO A 108 3.92 -1.38 18.43
N GLU A 109 3.91 -0.14 18.92
CA GLU A 109 2.69 0.66 18.96
C GLU A 109 2.49 1.38 17.61
N PRO A 110 1.24 1.59 17.19
CA PRO A 110 0.95 2.40 16.00
C PRO A 110 1.55 3.80 16.13
N ASP A 111 2.21 4.28 15.07
CA ASP A 111 2.72 5.64 14.94
C ASP A 111 1.64 6.72 15.13
N PHE A 112 0.41 6.40 14.75
CA PHE A 112 -0.74 7.31 14.82
C PHE A 112 -1.96 6.60 15.40
N THR A 113 -2.78 7.32 16.15
CA THR A 113 -4.01 6.76 16.73
C THR A 113 -5.13 7.81 16.78
N SER A 114 -6.36 7.40 16.48
CA SER A 114 -7.54 8.26 16.59
C SER A 114 -8.83 7.44 16.63
N HIS A 115 -9.91 8.01 17.18
CA HIS A 115 -11.28 7.48 17.02
C HIS A 115 -12.02 8.09 15.83
N ASP A 116 -11.39 9.04 15.14
CA ASP A 116 -11.94 9.79 14.02
C ASP A 116 -10.96 9.76 12.83
N LEU A 117 -11.49 9.42 11.65
CA LEU A 117 -10.67 9.22 10.45
C LEU A 117 -10.09 10.53 9.92
N ALA A 118 -10.83 11.63 10.00
CA ALA A 118 -10.34 12.93 9.52
C ALA A 118 -9.17 13.39 10.39
N LYS A 119 -9.29 13.28 11.72
CA LYS A 119 -8.18 13.58 12.64
C LYS A 119 -6.97 12.67 12.43
N LEU A 120 -7.19 11.38 12.11
CA LEU A 120 -6.10 10.46 11.80
C LEU A 120 -5.37 10.86 10.52
N ALA A 121 -6.12 11.25 9.48
CA ALA A 121 -5.56 11.77 8.24
C ALA A 121 -4.76 13.05 8.47
N ASP A 122 -5.26 13.98 9.29
CA ASP A 122 -4.55 15.21 9.65
C ASP A 122 -3.20 14.93 10.31
N GLN A 123 -3.14 13.95 11.23
CA GLN A 123 -1.88 13.53 11.87
C GLN A 123 -0.86 13.01 10.86
N ILE A 124 -1.30 12.16 9.92
CA ILE A 124 -0.45 11.57 8.88
C ILE A 124 0.09 12.67 7.95
N ILE A 125 -0.79 13.56 7.46
CA ILE A 125 -0.43 14.67 6.57
C ILE A 125 0.57 15.61 7.26
N GLN A 126 0.35 15.93 8.54
CA GLN A 126 1.25 16.81 9.29
C GLN A 126 2.63 16.20 9.49
N ALA A 127 2.71 14.89 9.75
CA ALA A 127 3.98 14.19 9.86
C ALA A 127 4.76 14.16 8.54
N GLN A 128 4.06 14.05 7.40
CA GLN A 128 4.69 14.13 6.07
C GLN A 128 5.28 15.52 5.77
N LYS A 129 4.58 16.59 6.18
CA LYS A 129 5.08 17.98 6.02
C LYS A 129 6.33 18.30 6.84
N LEU A 130 6.55 17.59 7.95
CA LEU A 130 7.72 17.78 8.81
C LEU A 130 8.95 16.98 8.35
N ALA A 131 8.76 16.03 7.42
CA ALA A 131 9.81 15.14 6.92
C ALA A 131 10.44 15.59 5.59
N GLY A 132 9.92 16.63 4.95
CA GLY A 132 10.45 17.25 3.73
C GLY A 132 11.01 18.64 3.98
#